data_AF-A0A0J7KSL2-F1
#
_entry.id   AF-A0A0J7KSL2-F1
#
_cell.length_a   1.000
_cell.length_b   1.000
_cell.length_c   1.000
_cell.angle_alpha   90.00
_cell.angle_beta   90.00
_cell.angle_gamma   90.00
#
_symmetry.space_group_name_H-M   'P 1'
#
loop_
_entity.id
_entity.type
_entity.pdbx_description
1 polymer ?
#
loop_
_entity_poly.entity_id
_entity_poly.type
_entity_poly.pdbx_seq_one_letter_code
_entity_poly.pdbx_strand_id
1 'polypeptide(L)'
;MSNTSELMKHFKKIDNSTMSCNLCDKHIKTSGNSSLATMANHINSHSNKNRLNSNKINNNASHTLETPTKSMRLKRSQLTQMNMSSAAAAPARMSSYSNDEDAKILNAILYYMCIDDKPFNTIHCKGFKYLMKELAPNCKIPSEKTIKRRLDEKYDVIVKIFKQQLNETLHVTISIDTWSEAVSCKSFLRVTVHFIASGKDSKKLESGNIELIELSEYTVDYIASALSNALKTWCIDISKVVAVITNHESNIVKAVTQIFGQYKHITCFAHTINLVAKNSMKNCEGLSDIIDKVRLVVKFIKNSTDINNELHQRQVDLGTSKTEIKKLILDIDLRWNSTFYMIERFIELWTVIYVLLINHKTPDIKVPTDDELNMLKEIVVLLRPLAFMAKECSAENYIVISKIIPLINCALIEYKKTTQMMELSMKLKETILKELQSRFGQIEFSHSFSIATILDPRFKIIHFQNTQALANAMY
;
A
#
# COMPACT_ATOMS: atom_id res chain seq x y z
N MET A 1 -11.60 -8.15 -42.14
CA MET A 1 -10.37 -8.66 -42.78
C MET A 1 -9.21 -8.48 -41.80
N SER A 2 -9.31 -9.01 -40.58
CA SER A 2 -8.90 -10.34 -40.09
C SER A 2 -7.40 -10.41 -39.73
N ASN A 3 -7.12 -10.35 -38.42
CA ASN A 3 -5.81 -10.46 -37.71
C ASN A 3 -4.87 -11.59 -38.20
N THR A 4 -5.39 -12.53 -38.98
CA THR A 4 -4.66 -13.58 -39.68
C THR A 4 -3.59 -13.03 -40.65
N SER A 5 -3.86 -11.94 -41.36
CA SER A 5 -2.91 -11.38 -42.34
C SER A 5 -1.68 -10.71 -41.71
N GLU A 6 -1.82 -10.21 -40.49
CA GLU A 6 -0.74 -9.50 -39.79
C GLU A 6 0.18 -10.49 -39.08
N LEU A 7 -0.39 -11.54 -38.49
CA LEU A 7 0.34 -12.62 -37.84
C LEU A 7 1.31 -13.35 -38.79
N MET A 8 0.88 -13.57 -40.03
CA MET A 8 1.66 -14.31 -41.04
C MET A 8 2.93 -13.57 -41.49
N LYS A 9 3.05 -12.25 -41.25
CA LYS A 9 4.26 -11.47 -41.59
C LYS A 9 5.49 -11.91 -40.78
N HIS A 10 5.27 -12.52 -39.62
CA HIS A 10 6.33 -12.95 -38.70
C HIS A 10 6.76 -14.41 -38.89
N PHE A 11 6.18 -15.12 -39.87
CA PHE A 11 6.44 -16.52 -40.11
C PHE A 11 6.81 -16.80 -41.57
N LYS A 12 7.77 -17.69 -41.79
CA LYS A 12 8.18 -18.21 -43.10
C LYS A 12 7.73 -19.66 -43.24
N LYS A 13 7.04 -20.00 -44.34
CA LYS A 13 6.60 -21.37 -44.60
C LYS A 13 7.77 -22.28 -44.92
N ILE A 14 7.86 -23.42 -44.22
CA ILE A 14 8.83 -24.49 -44.51
C ILE A 14 8.13 -25.59 -45.31
N ASP A 15 7.00 -26.09 -44.82
CA ASP A 15 6.19 -27.11 -45.48
C ASP A 15 4.69 -26.89 -45.20
N ASN A 16 3.81 -27.79 -45.67
CA ASN A 16 2.36 -27.65 -45.51
C ASN A 16 1.86 -27.78 -44.06
N SER A 17 2.72 -28.20 -43.15
CA SER A 17 2.42 -28.48 -41.73
C SER A 17 3.35 -27.75 -40.75
N THR A 18 4.29 -26.93 -41.23
CA THR A 18 5.32 -26.28 -40.40
C THR A 18 5.69 -24.88 -40.91
N MET A 19 5.75 -23.92 -39.98
CA MET A 19 6.18 -22.54 -40.19
C MET A 19 7.40 -22.22 -39.31
N SER A 20 8.37 -21.45 -39.79
CA SER A 20 9.48 -20.91 -38.99
C SER A 20 9.19 -19.49 -38.52
N CYS A 21 9.51 -19.16 -37.27
CA CYS A 21 9.41 -17.79 -36.76
C CYS A 21 10.60 -16.93 -37.21
N ASN A 22 10.34 -15.79 -37.84
CA ASN A 22 11.40 -14.87 -38.30
C ASN A 22 12.15 -14.15 -37.16
N LEU A 23 11.70 -14.26 -35.91
CA LEU A 23 12.32 -13.60 -34.75
C LEU A 23 13.28 -14.49 -33.95
N CYS A 24 13.17 -15.81 -34.09
CA CYS A 24 14.01 -16.75 -33.33
C CYS A 24 14.29 -18.08 -34.02
N ASP A 25 13.90 -18.21 -35.30
CA ASP A 25 14.07 -19.39 -36.15
C ASP A 25 13.46 -20.69 -35.58
N LYS A 26 12.53 -20.57 -34.61
CA LYS A 26 11.84 -21.73 -34.05
C LYS A 26 10.76 -22.24 -35.02
N HIS A 27 10.77 -23.54 -35.28
CA HIS A 27 9.76 -24.20 -36.12
C HIS A 27 8.49 -24.52 -35.32
N ILE A 28 7.33 -24.15 -35.87
CA ILE A 28 6.00 -24.32 -35.29
C ILE A 28 5.16 -25.19 -36.21
N LYS A 29 4.61 -26.28 -35.67
CA LYS A 29 3.68 -27.14 -36.41
C LYS A 29 2.30 -26.48 -36.53
N THR A 30 1.75 -26.46 -37.74
CA THR A 30 0.49 -25.80 -38.12
C THR A 30 -0.60 -26.76 -38.59
N SER A 31 -0.42 -28.08 -38.43
CA SER A 31 -1.46 -29.06 -38.76
C SER A 31 -2.57 -29.09 -37.68
N GLY A 32 -3.74 -28.52 -37.99
CA GLY A 32 -4.95 -28.60 -37.16
C GLY A 32 -5.63 -27.26 -36.84
N ASN A 33 -6.87 -27.30 -36.34
CA ASN A 33 -7.76 -26.15 -36.11
C ASN A 33 -7.27 -25.13 -35.06
N SER A 34 -6.12 -25.36 -34.42
CA SER A 34 -5.51 -24.50 -33.39
C SER A 34 -4.22 -23.79 -33.83
N SER A 35 -3.83 -23.90 -35.11
CA SER A 35 -2.54 -23.39 -35.62
C SER A 35 -2.35 -21.88 -35.42
N LEU A 36 -3.42 -21.08 -35.56
CA LEU A 36 -3.35 -19.63 -35.40
C LEU A 36 -3.09 -19.19 -33.95
N ALA A 37 -3.70 -19.87 -32.98
CA ALA A 37 -3.53 -19.59 -31.57
C ALA A 37 -2.10 -19.95 -31.11
N THR A 38 -1.54 -21.05 -31.61
CA THR A 38 -0.16 -21.45 -31.31
C THR A 38 0.86 -20.44 -31.87
N MET A 39 0.64 -19.94 -33.09
CA MET A 39 1.47 -18.89 -33.68
C MET A 39 1.35 -17.55 -32.93
N ALA A 40 0.14 -17.16 -32.53
CA ALA A 40 -0.10 -15.95 -31.73
C ALA A 40 0.55 -16.00 -30.34
N ASN A 41 0.41 -17.13 -29.64
CA ASN A 41 1.05 -17.34 -28.33
C ASN A 41 2.58 -17.31 -28.44
N HIS A 42 3.13 -17.85 -29.54
CA HIS A 42 4.57 -17.79 -29.76
C HIS A 42 5.07 -16.35 -29.97
N ILE A 43 4.39 -15.54 -30.81
CA ILE A 43 4.77 -14.13 -30.97
C ILE A 43 4.68 -13.36 -29.65
N ASN A 44 3.63 -13.60 -28.86
CA ASN A 44 3.46 -12.97 -27.54
C ASN A 44 4.59 -13.34 -26.56
N SER A 45 5.27 -14.47 -26.76
CA SER A 45 6.43 -14.84 -25.94
C SER A 45 7.67 -13.99 -26.25
N HIS A 46 7.78 -13.40 -27.44
CA HIS A 46 8.88 -12.48 -27.81
C HIS A 46 8.70 -11.10 -27.20
N SER A 47 7.48 -10.58 -27.13
CA SER A 47 7.17 -9.31 -26.46
C SER A 47 7.44 -9.38 -24.95
N ASN A 48 7.27 -10.55 -24.32
CA ASN A 48 7.66 -10.76 -22.93
C ASN A 48 9.18 -10.91 -22.73
N LYS A 49 9.92 -11.47 -23.70
CA LYS A 49 11.40 -11.54 -23.62
C LYS A 49 12.07 -10.18 -23.88
N ASN A 50 11.52 -9.36 -24.78
CA ASN A 50 12.05 -8.02 -25.03
C ASN A 50 11.83 -7.06 -23.85
N ARG A 51 10.78 -7.24 -23.05
CA ARG A 51 10.58 -6.51 -21.78
C ARG A 51 11.62 -6.83 -20.70
N LEU A 52 12.25 -8.01 -20.75
CA LEU A 52 13.28 -8.41 -19.79
C LEU A 52 14.69 -7.94 -20.18
N ASN A 53 14.94 -7.70 -21.48
CA ASN A 53 16.25 -7.23 -21.97
C ASN A 53 16.34 -5.70 -22.17
N SER A 54 15.22 -4.97 -22.26
CA SER A 54 15.24 -3.50 -22.42
C SER A 54 15.48 -2.72 -21.11
N ASN A 55 15.41 -3.36 -19.94
CA ASN A 55 15.64 -2.71 -18.64
C ASN A 55 17.12 -2.54 -18.27
N LYS A 56 18.05 -2.72 -19.21
CA LYS A 56 19.50 -2.52 -18.99
C LYS A 56 20.15 -1.43 -19.84
N ILE A 57 19.45 -0.76 -20.76
CA ILE A 57 20.05 0.32 -21.56
C ILE A 57 19.05 1.46 -21.78
N ASN A 58 19.47 2.66 -21.38
CA ASN A 58 18.89 4.00 -21.57
C ASN A 58 17.93 4.58 -20.51
N ASN A 59 18.55 5.36 -19.62
CA ASN A 59 18.01 6.61 -19.07
C ASN A 59 17.65 7.58 -20.21
N ASN A 60 16.38 7.96 -20.32
CA ASN A 60 15.90 9.34 -20.51
C ASN A 60 14.36 9.38 -20.58
N ALA A 61 13.81 10.51 -20.16
CA ALA A 61 12.43 10.74 -19.73
C ALA A 61 11.32 10.45 -20.76
N SER A 62 10.24 9.81 -20.30
CA SER A 62 8.82 10.16 -20.61
C SER A 62 7.88 9.26 -19.79
N HIS A 63 7.15 9.85 -18.85
CA HIS A 63 6.19 9.17 -17.98
C HIS A 63 4.80 9.16 -18.61
N THR A 64 4.31 8.00 -19.05
CA THR A 64 2.88 7.74 -19.28
C THR A 64 2.30 6.99 -18.09
N LEU A 65 1.31 7.60 -17.44
CA LEU A 65 0.57 7.08 -16.29
C LEU A 65 -0.70 6.37 -16.79
N GLU A 66 -0.73 5.04 -16.74
CA GLU A 66 -2.00 4.29 -16.84
C GLU A 66 -2.68 4.25 -15.46
N THR A 67 -3.83 4.90 -15.34
CA THR A 67 -4.73 4.79 -14.18
C THR A 67 -5.82 3.73 -14.41
N PRO A 68 -6.18 2.88 -13.42
CA PRO A 68 -7.27 1.94 -13.57
C PRO A 68 -8.63 2.60 -13.30
N THR A 69 -9.49 2.64 -14.32
CA THR A 69 -10.93 2.89 -14.21
C THR A 69 -11.68 1.67 -13.66
N LYS A 70 -12.38 1.82 -12.52
CA LYS A 70 -13.67 1.14 -12.22
C LYS A 70 -14.33 1.71 -10.96
N SER A 71 -15.55 2.25 -11.15
CA SER A 71 -16.65 2.58 -10.22
C SER A 71 -16.39 2.56 -8.70
N MET A 72 -16.47 3.73 -8.06
CA MET A 72 -16.47 3.90 -6.60
C MET A 72 -17.79 3.40 -5.99
N ARG A 73 -17.73 2.21 -5.38
CA ARG A 73 -18.62 1.82 -4.28
C ARG A 73 -17.84 2.04 -2.99
N LEU A 74 -18.35 2.86 -2.09
CA LEU A 74 -17.75 3.21 -0.79
C LEU A 74 -17.22 1.96 -0.07
N LYS A 75 -15.89 1.85 0.09
CA LYS A 75 -15.24 0.86 0.95
C LYS A 75 -14.98 1.48 2.33
N ARG A 76 -15.65 0.89 3.31
CA ARG A 76 -15.49 1.03 4.75
C ARG A 76 -14.03 0.78 5.15
N SER A 77 -13.48 1.66 6.01
CA SER A 77 -12.23 1.54 6.79
C SER A 77 -10.96 1.06 6.07
N GLN A 78 -9.95 1.94 6.00
CA GLN A 78 -8.56 1.55 5.76
C GLN A 78 -8.07 0.68 6.92
N LEU A 79 -8.24 -0.64 6.78
CA LEU A 79 -7.64 -1.67 7.62
C LEU A 79 -6.80 -2.53 6.68
N THR A 80 -5.48 -2.47 6.90
CA THR A 80 -4.43 -3.34 6.34
C THR A 80 -4.90 -4.78 6.18
N GLN A 81 -4.94 -5.28 4.93
CA GLN A 81 -5.09 -6.69 4.63
C GLN A 81 -3.73 -7.36 4.79
N MET A 82 -3.59 -8.18 5.82
CA MET A 82 -2.39 -9.02 5.97
C MET A 82 -2.38 -10.10 4.89
N ASN A 83 -1.29 -10.19 4.14
CA ASN A 83 -1.02 -11.27 3.21
C ASN A 83 -0.82 -12.60 3.96
N MET A 84 -1.89 -13.35 4.18
CA MET A 84 -1.91 -14.73 4.68
C MET A 84 -1.41 -15.76 3.64
N SER A 85 -0.33 -15.44 2.91
CA SER A 85 0.24 -16.32 1.87
C SER A 85 0.77 -17.66 2.43
N SER A 86 1.02 -17.76 3.74
CA SER A 86 1.37 -19.02 4.41
C SER A 86 0.18 -19.98 4.57
N ALA A 87 -1.06 -19.49 4.55
CA ALA A 87 -2.26 -20.33 4.58
C ALA A 87 -2.47 -21.11 3.27
N ALA A 88 -1.82 -20.70 2.17
CA ALA A 88 -1.86 -21.38 0.88
C ALA A 88 -0.88 -22.57 0.78
N ALA A 89 0.08 -22.71 1.70
CA ALA A 89 0.99 -23.86 1.74
C ALA A 89 0.50 -25.00 2.66
N ALA A 90 -0.34 -24.69 3.65
CA ALA A 90 -1.04 -25.65 4.49
C ALA A 90 -2.13 -26.54 3.82
N PRO A 91 -2.73 -26.24 2.64
CA PRO A 91 -3.80 -27.06 2.05
C PRO A 91 -3.32 -28.40 1.49
N ALA A 92 -2.02 -28.56 1.20
CA ALA A 92 -1.54 -29.69 0.40
C ALA A 92 -1.11 -30.93 1.22
N ARG A 93 -1.08 -30.86 2.55
CA ARG A 93 -0.68 -31.98 3.40
C ARG A 93 -1.79 -32.33 4.37
N MET A 94 -2.52 -33.39 4.04
CA MET A 94 -3.48 -34.16 4.85
C MET A 94 -4.87 -34.21 4.23
N SER A 95 -5.05 -35.17 3.31
CA SER A 95 -6.32 -35.83 3.06
C SER A 95 -6.10 -37.33 3.20
N SER A 96 -6.55 -37.91 4.31
CA SER A 96 -6.76 -39.35 4.38
C SER A 96 -8.06 -39.63 5.14
N TYR A 97 -9.04 -40.12 4.37
CA TYR A 97 -10.23 -40.88 4.76
C TYR A 97 -11.40 -40.16 5.48
N SER A 98 -12.27 -39.55 4.69
CA SER A 98 -13.75 -39.70 4.73
C SER A 98 -14.33 -39.06 3.46
N ASN A 99 -15.41 -39.60 2.87
CA ASN A 99 -16.05 -39.20 1.59
C ASN A 99 -15.52 -37.88 0.99
N ASP A 100 -14.54 -38.02 0.10
CA ASP A 100 -13.43 -37.08 -0.13
C ASP A 100 -13.85 -35.73 -0.78
N GLU A 101 -15.00 -35.68 -1.47
CA GLU A 101 -15.41 -34.49 -2.23
C GLU A 101 -16.10 -33.41 -1.38
N ASP A 102 -17.00 -33.76 -0.47
CA ASP A 102 -17.68 -32.78 0.39
C ASP A 102 -16.68 -32.06 1.32
N ALA A 103 -15.66 -32.79 1.80
CA ALA A 103 -14.61 -32.23 2.64
C ALA A 103 -13.70 -31.27 1.84
N LYS A 104 -13.38 -31.60 0.58
CA LYS A 104 -12.64 -30.69 -0.33
C LYS A 104 -13.43 -29.42 -0.59
N ILE A 105 -14.73 -29.55 -0.87
CA ILE A 105 -15.63 -28.42 -1.11
C ILE A 105 -15.70 -27.53 0.15
N LEU A 106 -15.89 -28.11 1.34
CA LEU A 106 -15.90 -27.36 2.60
C LEU A 106 -14.58 -26.60 2.81
N ASN A 107 -13.43 -27.25 2.59
CA ASN A 107 -12.13 -26.60 2.72
C ASN A 107 -11.95 -25.47 1.67
N ALA A 108 -12.45 -25.64 0.45
CA ALA A 108 -12.41 -24.62 -0.59
C ALA A 108 -13.31 -23.41 -0.28
N ILE A 109 -14.52 -23.66 0.25
CA ILE A 109 -15.42 -22.60 0.72
C ILE A 109 -14.75 -21.82 1.85
N LEU A 110 -14.18 -22.53 2.83
CA LEU A 110 -13.47 -21.90 3.94
C LEU A 110 -12.28 -21.07 3.45
N TYR A 111 -11.49 -21.62 2.53
CA TYR A 111 -10.37 -20.90 1.91
C TYR A 111 -10.83 -19.63 1.20
N TYR A 112 -11.87 -19.71 0.36
CA TYR A 112 -12.48 -18.55 -0.29
C TYR A 112 -12.94 -17.50 0.74
N MET A 113 -13.56 -17.94 1.83
CA MET A 113 -14.03 -17.01 2.86
C MET A 113 -12.89 -16.33 3.61
N CYS A 114 -11.83 -17.06 3.95
CA CYS A 114 -10.68 -16.52 4.67
C CYS A 114 -9.80 -15.61 3.80
N ILE A 115 -9.56 -15.99 2.54
CA ILE A 115 -8.66 -15.23 1.66
C ILE A 115 -9.34 -13.99 1.09
N ASP A 116 -10.65 -14.04 0.84
CA ASP A 116 -11.40 -12.92 0.26
C ASP A 116 -12.22 -12.12 1.30
N ASP A 117 -11.94 -12.32 2.60
CA ASP A 117 -12.61 -11.67 3.74
C ASP A 117 -14.14 -11.73 3.65
N LYS A 118 -14.71 -12.90 3.32
CA LYS A 118 -16.17 -13.04 3.14
C LYS A 118 -16.87 -13.29 4.47
N PRO A 119 -18.03 -12.62 4.71
CA PRO A 119 -18.81 -12.87 5.91
C PRO A 119 -19.42 -14.27 5.89
N PHE A 120 -19.68 -14.85 7.06
CA PHE A 120 -20.35 -16.15 7.19
C PHE A 120 -21.69 -16.22 6.45
N ASN A 121 -22.42 -15.11 6.37
CA ASN A 121 -23.69 -15.02 5.64
C ASN A 121 -23.58 -15.29 4.13
N THR A 122 -22.36 -15.33 3.56
CA THR A 122 -22.12 -15.61 2.13
C THR A 122 -22.78 -16.90 1.66
N ILE A 123 -22.82 -17.93 2.51
CA ILE A 123 -23.44 -19.23 2.19
C ILE A 123 -24.96 -19.15 1.99
N HIS A 124 -25.59 -18.09 2.52
CA HIS A 124 -27.03 -17.89 2.40
C HIS A 124 -27.40 -17.07 1.16
N CYS A 125 -26.44 -16.38 0.54
CA CYS A 125 -26.65 -15.52 -0.62
C CYS A 125 -27.12 -16.31 -1.85
N LYS A 126 -28.12 -15.77 -2.56
CA LYS A 126 -28.74 -16.42 -3.73
C LYS A 126 -27.72 -16.78 -4.82
N GLY A 127 -26.79 -15.88 -5.12
CA GLY A 127 -25.76 -16.11 -6.14
C GLY A 127 -24.77 -17.23 -5.75
N PHE A 128 -24.37 -17.30 -4.48
CA PHE A 128 -23.50 -18.37 -4.00
C PHE A 128 -24.20 -19.74 -4.05
N LYS A 129 -25.48 -19.80 -3.65
CA LYS A 129 -26.28 -21.03 -3.76
C LYS A 129 -26.45 -21.50 -5.20
N TYR A 130 -26.69 -20.57 -6.12
CA TYR A 130 -26.76 -20.88 -7.55
C TYR A 130 -25.43 -21.44 -8.06
N LEU A 131 -24.31 -20.78 -7.75
CA LEU A 131 -22.97 -21.26 -8.11
C LEU A 131 -22.70 -22.68 -7.58
N MET A 132 -23.01 -22.93 -6.30
CA MET A 132 -22.84 -24.25 -5.69
C MET A 132 -23.71 -25.32 -6.35
N LYS A 133 -24.94 -24.98 -6.76
CA LYS A 133 -25.83 -25.89 -7.48
C LYS A 133 -25.23 -26.31 -8.84
N GLU A 134 -24.61 -25.39 -9.56
CA GLU A 134 -24.00 -25.69 -10.87
C GLU A 134 -22.68 -26.46 -10.74
N LEU A 135 -21.84 -26.12 -9.75
CA LEU A 135 -20.52 -26.74 -9.57
C LEU A 135 -20.56 -28.07 -8.82
N ALA A 136 -21.44 -28.20 -7.82
CA ALA A 136 -21.53 -29.36 -6.95
C ALA A 136 -22.99 -29.62 -6.52
N PRO A 137 -23.87 -30.03 -7.46
CA PRO A 137 -25.32 -30.14 -7.22
C PRO A 137 -25.70 -31.11 -6.08
N ASN A 138 -24.88 -32.14 -5.86
CA ASN A 138 -25.11 -33.16 -4.83
C ASN A 138 -24.50 -32.78 -3.47
N CYS A 139 -23.67 -31.73 -3.41
CA CYS A 139 -23.06 -31.28 -2.18
C CYS A 139 -24.02 -30.39 -1.39
N LYS A 140 -24.31 -30.78 -0.15
CA LYS A 140 -25.10 -29.93 0.75
C LYS A 140 -24.21 -28.79 1.25
N ILE A 141 -24.62 -27.56 0.99
CA ILE A 141 -23.93 -26.36 1.50
C ILE A 141 -23.83 -26.47 3.04
N PRO A 142 -22.62 -26.36 3.62
CA PRO A 142 -22.41 -26.50 5.05
C PRO A 142 -23.13 -25.40 5.83
N SER A 143 -23.56 -25.73 7.06
CA SER A 143 -24.15 -24.74 7.96
C SER A 143 -23.09 -23.76 8.47
N GLU A 144 -23.51 -22.56 8.88
CA GLU A 144 -22.62 -21.59 9.53
C GLU A 144 -21.90 -22.20 10.74
N LYS A 145 -22.59 -23.02 11.55
CA LYS A 145 -21.99 -23.74 12.68
C LYS A 145 -20.88 -24.69 12.24
N THR A 146 -21.08 -25.39 11.11
CA THR A 146 -20.07 -26.29 10.53
C THR A 146 -18.84 -25.51 10.07
N ILE A 147 -19.03 -24.38 9.41
CA ILE A 147 -17.95 -23.53 8.93
C ILE A 147 -17.16 -22.95 10.10
N LYS A 148 -17.83 -22.43 11.15
CA LYS A 148 -17.17 -21.91 12.35
C LYS A 148 -16.32 -22.98 13.04
N ARG A 149 -16.89 -24.16 13.30
CA ARG A 149 -16.13 -25.29 13.87
C ARG A 149 -14.90 -25.63 13.02
N ARG A 150 -15.05 -25.65 11.69
CA ARG A 150 -13.95 -25.97 10.78
C ARG A 150 -12.89 -24.88 10.72
N LEU A 151 -13.29 -23.62 10.86
CA LEU A 151 -12.40 -22.47 11.00
C LEU A 151 -11.57 -22.60 12.28
N ASP A 152 -12.19 -22.90 13.41
CA ASP A 152 -11.50 -23.08 14.70
C ASP A 152 -10.47 -24.22 14.63
N GLU A 153 -10.85 -25.37 14.07
CA GLU A 153 -9.93 -26.49 13.84
C GLU A 153 -8.73 -26.11 12.95
N LYS A 154 -8.97 -25.32 11.90
CA LYS A 154 -7.90 -24.84 11.01
C LYS A 154 -7.03 -23.81 11.70
N TYR A 155 -7.62 -22.93 12.49
CA TYR A 155 -6.91 -21.96 13.30
C TYR A 155 -5.95 -22.65 14.28
N ASP A 156 -6.40 -23.66 15.01
CA ASP A 156 -5.57 -24.42 15.95
C ASP A 156 -4.33 -25.05 15.28
N VAL A 157 -4.51 -25.58 14.06
CA VAL A 157 -3.40 -26.14 13.28
C VAL A 157 -2.43 -25.05 12.83
N ILE A 158 -2.94 -23.92 12.32
CA ILE A 158 -2.12 -22.79 11.86
C ILE A 158 -1.35 -22.18 13.03
N VAL A 159 -1.97 -22.00 14.19
CA VAL A 159 -1.33 -21.51 15.42
C VAL A 159 -0.14 -22.40 15.79
N LYS A 160 -0.31 -23.73 15.76
CA LYS A 160 0.79 -24.68 16.04
C LYS A 160 1.95 -24.51 15.04
N ILE A 161 1.65 -24.43 13.74
CA ILE A 161 2.66 -24.24 12.69
C ILE A 161 3.39 -22.90 12.89
N PHE A 162 2.66 -21.82 13.14
CA PHE A 162 3.25 -20.50 13.31
C PHE A 162 4.10 -20.40 14.58
N LYS A 163 3.64 -21.00 15.69
CA LYS A 163 4.45 -21.12 16.92
C LYS A 163 5.74 -21.91 16.68
N GLN A 164 5.69 -22.99 15.89
CA GLN A 164 6.90 -23.73 15.51
C GLN A 164 7.87 -22.84 14.73
N GLN A 165 7.38 -22.09 13.73
CA GLN A 165 8.21 -21.15 12.96
C GLN A 165 8.85 -20.08 13.86
N LEU A 166 8.08 -19.50 14.78
CA LEU A 166 8.59 -18.53 15.76
C LEU A 166 9.67 -19.15 16.66
N ASN A 167 9.51 -20.41 17.06
CA ASN A 167 10.49 -21.10 17.88
C ASN A 167 11.82 -21.34 17.12
N GLU A 168 11.73 -21.71 15.84
CA GLU A 168 12.89 -21.92 14.95
C GLU A 168 13.60 -20.61 14.56
N THR A 169 12.89 -19.48 14.62
CA THR A 169 13.50 -18.17 14.34
C THR A 169 14.37 -17.67 15.49
N LEU A 170 15.52 -17.09 15.15
CA LEU A 170 16.45 -16.49 16.11
C LEU A 170 15.98 -15.14 16.62
N HIS A 171 15.42 -14.32 15.72
CA HIS A 171 15.07 -12.94 15.99
C HIS A 171 13.72 -12.59 15.39
N VAL A 172 12.97 -11.77 16.11
CA VAL A 172 11.68 -11.24 15.68
C VAL A 172 11.61 -9.74 15.90
N THR A 173 10.78 -9.08 15.10
CA THR A 173 10.37 -7.68 15.34
C THR A 173 8.87 -7.63 15.55
N ILE A 174 8.42 -6.65 16.33
CA ILE A 174 7.01 -6.50 16.68
C ILE A 174 6.53 -5.15 16.17
N SER A 175 5.39 -5.11 15.51
CA SER A 175 4.67 -3.87 15.22
C SER A 175 3.41 -3.82 16.06
N ILE A 176 3.24 -2.72 16.79
CA ILE A 176 2.05 -2.44 17.59
C ILE A 176 1.29 -1.30 16.92
N ASP A 177 0.04 -1.57 16.61
CA ASP A 177 -0.89 -0.58 16.06
C ASP A 177 -2.05 -0.40 17.03
N THR A 178 -2.37 0.86 17.34
CA THR A 178 -3.49 1.22 18.21
C THR A 178 -4.45 2.15 17.49
N TRP A 179 -5.74 1.90 17.68
CA TRP A 179 -6.80 2.77 17.17
C TRP A 179 -8.01 2.72 18.08
N SER A 180 -8.78 3.82 18.06
CA SER A 180 -10.08 3.90 18.71
C SER A 180 -11.17 4.01 17.66
N GLU A 181 -12.21 3.18 17.78
CA GLU A 181 -13.39 3.26 16.93
C GLU A 181 -14.38 4.25 17.53
N ALA A 182 -14.53 5.40 16.88
CA ALA A 182 -15.31 6.53 17.41
C ALA A 182 -16.79 6.21 17.68
N VAL A 183 -17.38 5.26 16.94
CA VAL A 183 -18.80 4.92 17.07
C VAL A 183 -19.06 4.00 18.26
N SER A 184 -18.17 3.05 18.51
CA SER A 184 -18.30 2.10 19.62
C SER A 184 -17.61 2.60 20.90
N CYS A 185 -16.83 3.68 20.81
CA CYS A 185 -15.92 4.19 21.84
C CYS A 185 -14.93 3.11 22.34
N LYS A 186 -14.70 2.07 21.53
CA LYS A 186 -13.78 0.98 21.86
C LYS A 186 -12.42 1.26 21.29
N SER A 187 -11.42 0.78 22.00
CA SER A 187 -10.03 0.94 21.64
C SER A 187 -9.37 -0.40 21.49
N PHE A 188 -8.50 -0.50 20.51
CA PHE A 188 -7.87 -1.75 20.13
C PHE A 188 -6.37 -1.60 20.03
N LEU A 189 -5.67 -2.64 20.42
CA LEU A 189 -4.23 -2.82 20.25
C LEU A 189 -4.00 -4.11 19.48
N ARG A 190 -3.35 -3.98 18.33
CA ARG A 190 -2.95 -5.10 17.49
C ARG A 190 -1.47 -5.37 17.63
N VAL A 191 -1.10 -6.63 17.86
CA VAL A 191 0.29 -7.08 17.92
C VAL A 191 0.62 -7.91 16.70
N THR A 192 1.53 -7.42 15.87
CA THR A 192 2.01 -8.14 14.68
C THR A 192 3.46 -8.51 14.87
N VAL A 193 3.82 -9.76 14.57
CA VAL A 193 5.21 -10.23 14.61
C VAL A 193 5.73 -10.38 13.20
N HIS A 194 6.96 -9.95 12.95
CA HIS A 194 7.66 -10.10 11.68
C HIS A 194 8.99 -10.81 11.89
N PHE A 195 9.29 -11.78 11.04
CA PHE A 195 10.51 -12.58 11.13
C PHE A 195 10.92 -13.12 9.76
N ILE A 196 12.18 -13.53 9.65
CA ILE A 196 12.69 -14.19 8.45
C ILE A 196 12.57 -15.69 8.65
N ALA A 197 11.62 -16.32 7.95
CA ALA A 197 11.46 -17.76 7.96
C ALA A 197 12.53 -18.42 7.08
N SER A 198 13.17 -19.46 7.61
CA SER A 198 14.05 -20.34 6.85
C SER A 198 13.20 -21.34 6.07
N GLY A 199 12.88 -21.04 4.81
CA GLY A 199 12.25 -21.99 3.89
C GLY A 199 13.27 -22.94 3.26
N LYS A 200 12.78 -24.02 2.63
CA LYS A 200 13.62 -25.03 1.95
C LYS A 200 14.56 -24.43 0.88
N ASP A 201 14.17 -23.35 0.21
CA ASP A 201 14.93 -22.77 -0.91
C ASP A 201 15.17 -21.26 -0.82
N SER A 202 14.67 -20.56 0.20
CA SER A 202 14.94 -19.13 0.40
C SER A 202 14.54 -18.61 1.78
N LYS A 203 15.27 -17.60 2.28
CA LYS A 203 14.82 -16.74 3.39
C LYS A 203 13.66 -15.89 2.92
N LYS A 204 12.49 -16.01 3.56
CA LYS A 204 11.30 -15.20 3.25
C LYS A 204 10.89 -14.38 4.47
N LEU A 205 10.55 -13.12 4.26
CA LEU A 205 9.91 -12.30 5.29
C LEU A 205 8.48 -12.82 5.49
N GLU A 206 8.19 -13.26 6.71
CA GLU A 206 6.86 -13.68 7.14
C GLU A 206 6.36 -12.73 8.21
N SER A 207 5.03 -12.59 8.30
CA SER A 207 4.38 -11.73 9.28
C SER A 207 3.05 -12.31 9.70
N GLY A 208 2.66 -12.13 10.96
CA GLY A 208 1.37 -12.59 11.45
C GLY A 208 0.85 -11.70 12.57
N ASN A 209 -0.46 -11.39 12.51
CA ASN A 209 -1.16 -10.86 13.66
C ASN A 209 -1.28 -11.96 14.70
N ILE A 210 -0.71 -11.74 15.87
CA ILE A 210 -0.77 -12.70 16.96
C ILE A 210 -1.88 -12.35 17.96
N GLU A 211 -2.26 -11.07 18.07
CA GLU A 211 -3.21 -10.65 19.08
C GLU A 211 -3.96 -9.37 18.66
N LEU A 212 -5.27 -9.34 18.91
CA LEU A 212 -6.10 -8.15 18.86
C LEU A 212 -6.77 -7.95 20.21
N ILE A 213 -6.28 -6.97 20.96
CA ILE A 213 -6.68 -6.70 22.34
C ILE A 213 -7.66 -5.53 22.33
N GLU A 214 -8.87 -5.72 22.83
CA GLU A 214 -9.75 -4.61 23.20
C GLU A 214 -9.21 -3.99 24.50
N LEU A 215 -8.75 -2.75 24.44
CA LEU A 215 -8.22 -2.02 25.59
C LEU A 215 -9.38 -1.44 26.39
N SER A 216 -9.65 -2.02 27.57
CA SER A 216 -10.57 -1.44 28.54
C SER A 216 -9.99 -0.21 29.25
N GLU A 217 -8.66 -0.15 29.34
CA GLU A 217 -7.90 0.91 29.99
C GLU A 217 -6.66 1.27 29.17
N TYR A 218 -6.21 2.52 29.32
CA TYR A 218 -5.03 3.06 28.62
C TYR A 218 -3.83 3.29 29.56
N THR A 219 -3.82 2.65 30.73
CA THR A 219 -2.70 2.76 31.67
C THR A 219 -1.48 2.00 31.13
N VAL A 220 -0.28 2.50 31.45
CA VAL A 220 0.99 1.89 31.03
C VAL A 220 1.08 0.43 31.52
N ASP A 221 0.70 0.18 32.77
CA ASP A 221 0.78 -1.14 33.39
C ASP A 221 -0.19 -2.16 32.77
N TYR A 222 -1.41 -1.72 32.43
CA TYR A 222 -2.38 -2.57 31.75
C TYR A 222 -1.89 -2.97 30.36
N ILE A 223 -1.42 -1.99 29.57
CA ILE A 223 -0.85 -2.23 28.25
C ILE A 223 0.35 -3.18 28.36
N ALA A 224 1.25 -2.94 29.31
CA ALA A 224 2.44 -3.77 29.49
C ALA A 224 2.08 -5.22 29.87
N SER A 225 1.09 -5.39 30.75
CA SER A 225 0.57 -6.70 31.14
C SER A 225 -0.09 -7.42 29.96
N ALA A 226 -0.92 -6.71 29.18
CA ALA A 226 -1.59 -7.26 28.01
C ALA A 226 -0.59 -7.71 26.92
N LEU A 227 0.42 -6.88 26.63
CA LEU A 227 1.50 -7.23 25.71
C LEU A 227 2.32 -8.43 26.21
N SER A 228 2.67 -8.46 27.49
CA SER A 228 3.41 -9.58 28.08
C SER A 228 2.63 -10.88 28.02
N ASN A 229 1.31 -10.82 28.23
CA ASN A 229 0.44 -11.98 28.10
C ASN A 229 0.34 -12.46 26.65
N ALA A 230 0.23 -11.56 25.68
CA ALA A 230 0.26 -11.93 24.25
C ALA A 230 1.56 -12.65 23.89
N LEU A 231 2.72 -12.14 24.32
CA LEU A 231 4.01 -12.81 24.08
C LEU A 231 4.08 -14.20 24.71
N LYS A 232 3.62 -14.34 25.96
CA LYS A 232 3.57 -15.65 26.65
C LYS A 232 2.67 -16.65 25.93
N THR A 233 1.46 -16.22 25.51
CA THR A 233 0.52 -17.05 24.75
C THR A 233 1.14 -17.58 23.46
N TRP A 234 1.97 -16.76 22.81
CA TRP A 234 2.67 -17.13 21.57
C TRP A 234 4.06 -17.73 21.76
N CYS A 235 4.47 -17.96 23.00
CA CYS A 235 5.79 -18.50 23.37
C CYS A 235 6.96 -17.69 22.77
N ILE A 236 6.81 -16.37 22.70
CA ILE A 236 7.84 -15.46 22.20
C ILE A 236 8.68 -14.98 23.38
N ASP A 237 9.95 -15.37 23.39
CA ASP A 237 10.92 -14.85 24.35
C ASP A 237 11.26 -13.39 24.02
N ILE A 238 11.21 -12.52 25.04
CA ILE A 238 11.59 -11.11 24.98
C ILE A 238 13.04 -10.94 24.48
N SER A 239 13.91 -11.91 24.76
CA SER A 239 15.32 -11.92 24.31
C SER A 239 15.43 -11.98 22.77
N LYS A 240 14.48 -12.64 22.09
CA LYS A 240 14.44 -12.73 20.61
C LYS A 240 13.96 -11.45 19.95
N VAL A 241 13.26 -10.58 20.69
CA VAL A 241 12.71 -9.33 20.14
C VAL A 241 13.85 -8.33 19.95
N VAL A 242 14.14 -7.97 18.70
CA VAL A 242 15.21 -7.03 18.35
C VAL A 242 14.72 -5.59 18.22
N ALA A 243 13.46 -5.40 17.82
CA ALA A 243 12.84 -4.08 17.72
C ALA A 243 11.32 -4.16 17.88
N VAL A 244 10.74 -3.08 18.43
CA VAL A 244 9.29 -2.88 18.56
C VAL A 244 8.90 -1.53 17.98
N ILE A 245 8.04 -1.56 16.96
CA ILE A 245 7.57 -0.40 16.22
C ILE A 245 6.21 0.05 16.78
N THR A 246 6.04 1.33 17.11
CA THR A 246 4.76 1.87 17.60
C THR A 246 4.37 3.17 16.89
N ASN A 247 3.08 3.52 16.93
CA ASN A 247 2.51 4.76 16.36
C ASN A 247 2.71 6.02 17.22
N HIS A 248 3.76 6.08 18.06
CA HIS A 248 4.12 7.24 18.90
C HIS A 248 3.14 7.57 20.06
N GLU A 249 2.17 6.71 20.35
CA GLU A 249 1.27 6.93 21.49
C GLU A 249 2.02 6.80 22.82
N SER A 250 1.96 7.85 23.66
CA SER A 250 2.83 8.00 24.84
C SER A 250 2.78 6.81 25.81
N ASN A 251 1.60 6.30 26.13
CA ASN A 251 1.49 5.20 27.09
C ASN A 251 1.94 3.86 26.48
N ILE A 252 1.70 3.63 25.20
CA ILE A 252 2.23 2.48 24.46
C ILE A 252 3.75 2.54 24.40
N VAL A 253 4.34 3.70 24.09
CA VAL A 253 5.80 3.88 24.05
C VAL A 253 6.41 3.59 25.41
N LYS A 254 5.81 4.09 26.50
CA LYS A 254 6.26 3.81 27.87
C LYS A 254 6.18 2.32 28.21
N ALA A 255 5.07 1.67 27.90
CA ALA A 255 4.88 0.24 28.17
C ALA A 255 5.89 -0.63 27.38
N VAL A 256 6.11 -0.31 26.11
CA VAL A 256 7.12 -0.98 25.28
C VAL A 256 8.53 -0.73 25.83
N THR A 257 8.84 0.50 26.23
CA THR A 257 10.14 0.84 26.80
C THR A 257 10.38 0.11 28.13
N GLN A 258 9.34 -0.05 28.95
CA GLN A 258 9.40 -0.81 30.21
C GLN A 258 9.67 -2.31 29.98
N ILE A 259 9.09 -2.91 28.93
CA ILE A 259 9.26 -4.35 28.66
C ILE A 259 10.58 -4.65 27.93
N PHE A 260 10.90 -3.87 26.90
CA PHE A 260 11.95 -4.19 25.93
C PHE A 260 13.21 -3.33 26.08
N GLY A 261 13.11 -2.22 26.81
CA GLY A 261 14.15 -1.19 26.88
C GLY A 261 14.03 -0.15 25.76
N GLN A 262 14.51 1.07 26.04
CA GLN A 262 14.37 2.22 25.14
C GLN A 262 15.06 1.99 23.79
N TYR A 263 16.19 1.28 23.77
CA TYR A 263 16.99 1.03 22.58
C TYR A 263 16.32 0.10 21.56
N LYS A 264 15.32 -0.69 21.96
CA LYS A 264 14.54 -1.55 21.06
C LYS A 264 13.30 -0.85 20.49
N HIS A 265 12.91 0.30 21.04
CA HIS A 265 11.75 1.03 20.55
C HIS A 265 12.08 1.81 19.27
N ILE A 266 11.22 1.69 18.27
CA ILE A 266 11.28 2.46 17.04
C ILE A 266 9.92 3.14 16.83
N THR A 267 9.93 4.44 16.53
CA THR A 267 8.69 5.11 16.14
C THR A 267 8.38 4.80 14.68
N CYS A 268 7.11 4.51 14.38
CA CYS A 268 6.62 4.25 13.03
C CYS A 268 6.91 5.45 12.11
N PHE A 269 7.78 5.23 11.12
CA PHE A 269 8.19 6.26 10.18
C PHE A 269 7.01 6.88 9.41
N ALA A 270 6.07 6.05 8.93
CA ALA A 270 4.90 6.53 8.20
C ALA A 270 4.01 7.43 9.07
N HIS A 271 3.84 7.07 10.36
CA HIS A 271 3.15 7.92 11.32
C HIS A 271 3.89 9.25 11.55
N THR A 272 5.22 9.20 11.71
CA THR A 272 6.04 10.39 11.89
C THR A 272 5.98 11.33 10.68
N ILE A 273 6.05 10.83 9.44
CA ILE A 273 5.88 11.65 8.22
C ILE A 273 4.49 12.28 8.17
N ASN A 274 3.46 11.52 8.55
CA ASN A 274 2.12 12.06 8.65
C ASN A 274 2.00 13.18 9.70
N LEU A 275 2.69 13.07 10.84
CA LEU A 275 2.79 14.16 11.82
C LEU A 275 3.53 15.37 11.26
N VAL A 276 4.67 15.18 10.58
CA VAL A 276 5.42 16.27 9.93
C VAL A 276 4.50 17.06 9.00
N ALA A 277 3.81 16.38 8.08
CA ALA A 277 2.92 17.05 7.13
C ALA A 277 1.75 17.76 7.81
N LYS A 278 1.04 17.07 8.72
CA LYS A 278 -0.12 17.64 9.43
C LYS A 278 0.26 18.85 10.28
N ASN A 279 1.31 18.74 11.08
CA ASN A 279 1.77 19.84 11.93
C ASN A 279 2.26 21.01 11.09
N SER A 280 3.00 20.73 10.00
CA SER A 280 3.50 21.78 9.12
C SER A 280 2.38 22.58 8.47
N MET A 281 1.35 21.88 7.97
CA MET A 281 0.19 22.55 7.39
C MET A 281 -0.65 23.28 8.45
N LYS A 282 -0.84 22.69 9.62
CA LYS A 282 -1.62 23.30 10.72
C LYS A 282 -0.96 24.56 11.28
N ASN A 283 0.37 24.56 11.38
CA ASN A 283 1.13 25.68 11.95
C ASN A 283 1.47 26.77 10.90
N CYS A 284 1.03 26.60 9.64
CA CYS A 284 1.17 27.58 8.59
C CYS A 284 -0.10 28.43 8.48
N GLU A 285 -0.19 29.50 9.28
CA GLU A 285 -1.35 30.41 9.30
C GLU A 285 -1.63 30.99 7.89
N GLY A 286 -2.91 31.01 7.49
CA GLY A 286 -3.35 31.44 6.15
C GLY A 286 -3.43 30.30 5.11
N LEU A 287 -2.78 29.16 5.36
CA LEU A 287 -2.85 28.01 4.46
C LEU A 287 -4.25 27.38 4.40
N SER A 288 -4.94 27.31 5.54
CA SER A 288 -6.32 26.81 5.61
C SER A 288 -7.25 27.57 4.68
N ASP A 289 -7.12 28.89 4.62
CA ASP A 289 -8.09 29.76 3.94
C ASP A 289 -8.05 29.54 2.43
N ILE A 290 -6.86 29.35 1.87
CA ILE A 290 -6.67 29.06 0.44
C ILE A 290 -7.13 27.64 0.11
N ILE A 291 -6.84 26.67 0.98
CA ILE A 291 -7.32 25.29 0.82
C ILE A 291 -8.85 25.24 0.88
N ASP A 292 -9.47 26.04 1.74
CA ASP A 292 -10.92 26.13 1.86
C ASP A 292 -11.56 26.69 0.59
N LYS A 293 -10.95 27.69 -0.05
CA LYS A 293 -11.39 28.19 -1.38
C LYS A 293 -11.36 27.09 -2.44
N VAL A 294 -10.26 26.31 -2.52
CA VAL A 294 -10.17 25.14 -3.41
C VAL A 294 -11.29 24.14 -3.11
N ARG A 295 -11.51 23.84 -1.82
CA ARG A 295 -12.53 22.89 -1.39
C ARG A 295 -13.93 23.34 -1.77
N LEU A 296 -14.24 24.63 -1.67
CA LEU A 296 -15.54 25.18 -2.08
C LEU A 296 -15.79 25.02 -3.58
N VAL A 297 -14.79 25.33 -4.42
CA VAL A 297 -14.90 25.13 -5.88
C VAL A 297 -15.08 23.65 -6.23
N VAL A 298 -14.31 22.76 -5.60
CA VAL A 298 -14.44 21.32 -5.82
C VAL A 298 -15.83 20.81 -5.40
N LYS A 299 -16.36 21.27 -4.26
CA LYS A 299 -17.71 20.92 -3.80
C LYS A 299 -18.77 21.41 -4.79
N PHE A 300 -18.68 22.65 -5.27
CA PHE A 300 -19.60 23.22 -6.25
C PHE A 300 -19.69 22.35 -7.52
N ILE A 301 -18.54 22.01 -8.12
CA ILE A 301 -18.50 21.21 -9.35
C ILE A 301 -18.98 19.76 -9.10
N LYS A 302 -18.65 19.16 -7.95
CA LYS A 302 -19.04 17.78 -7.63
C LYS A 302 -20.53 17.64 -7.28
N ASN A 303 -21.16 18.70 -6.80
CA ASN A 303 -22.58 18.69 -6.42
C ASN A 303 -23.54 18.85 -7.61
N SER A 304 -23.04 19.29 -8.77
CA SER A 304 -23.83 19.38 -10.00
C SER A 304 -23.41 18.30 -11.00
N THR A 305 -24.34 17.43 -11.37
CA THR A 305 -24.11 16.42 -12.42
C THR A 305 -23.78 17.06 -13.76
N ASP A 306 -24.41 18.20 -14.07
CA ASP A 306 -24.28 18.87 -15.35
C ASP A 306 -22.90 19.53 -15.49
N ILE A 307 -22.44 20.23 -14.45
CA ILE A 307 -21.09 20.82 -14.42
C ILE A 307 -20.03 19.71 -14.42
N ASN A 308 -20.27 18.59 -13.75
CA ASN A 308 -19.37 17.43 -13.79
C ASN A 308 -19.26 16.81 -15.19
N ASN A 309 -20.38 16.70 -15.90
CA ASN A 309 -20.42 16.23 -17.28
C ASN A 309 -19.72 17.22 -18.22
N GLU A 310 -19.89 18.54 -18.03
CA GLU A 310 -19.17 19.54 -18.82
C GLU A 310 -17.66 19.51 -18.54
N LEU A 311 -17.23 19.33 -17.28
CA LEU A 311 -15.82 19.09 -16.93
C LEU A 311 -15.24 17.90 -17.70
N HIS A 312 -16.02 16.82 -17.85
CA HIS A 312 -15.62 15.65 -18.61
C HIS A 312 -15.55 15.95 -20.11
N GLN A 313 -16.56 16.61 -20.67
CA GLN A 313 -16.60 16.94 -22.09
C GLN A 313 -15.46 17.87 -22.49
N ARG A 314 -15.19 18.93 -21.71
CA ARG A 314 -14.12 19.88 -21.99
C ARG A 314 -12.72 19.25 -21.98
N GLN A 315 -12.49 18.25 -21.12
CA GLN A 315 -11.23 17.50 -21.16
C GLN A 315 -11.07 16.76 -22.49
N VAL A 316 -12.15 16.16 -23.01
CA VAL A 316 -12.16 15.49 -24.32
C VAL A 316 -11.95 16.50 -25.44
N ASP A 317 -12.60 17.67 -25.37
CA ASP A 317 -12.46 18.73 -26.37
C ASP A 317 -11.03 19.28 -26.44
N LEU A 318 -10.29 19.23 -25.32
CA LEU A 318 -8.86 19.55 -25.24
C LEU A 318 -7.93 18.39 -25.64
N GLY A 319 -8.49 17.28 -26.13
CA GLY A 319 -7.72 16.13 -26.65
C GLY A 319 -7.41 15.03 -25.63
N THR A 320 -8.00 15.06 -24.43
CA THR A 320 -7.82 13.98 -23.44
C THR A 320 -8.59 12.72 -23.88
N SER A 321 -7.93 11.56 -23.89
CA SER A 321 -8.61 10.30 -24.20
C SER A 321 -9.73 10.00 -23.19
N LYS A 322 -10.81 9.35 -23.66
CA LYS A 322 -11.92 8.93 -22.78
C LYS A 322 -11.49 8.04 -21.61
N THR A 323 -10.37 7.33 -21.75
CA THR A 323 -9.80 6.47 -20.69
C THR A 323 -8.97 7.24 -19.67
N GLU A 324 -8.58 8.49 -19.97
CA GLU A 324 -7.68 9.32 -19.16
C GLU A 324 -8.41 10.49 -18.47
N ILE A 325 -9.71 10.65 -18.73
CA ILE A 325 -10.53 11.70 -18.14
C ILE A 325 -10.44 11.66 -16.61
N LYS A 326 -10.09 12.80 -16.02
CA LYS A 326 -9.92 12.93 -14.57
C LYS A 326 -11.16 13.52 -13.93
N LYS A 327 -11.43 13.05 -12.71
CA LYS A 327 -12.45 13.60 -11.80
C LYS A 327 -11.80 14.47 -10.75
N LEU A 328 -12.51 15.50 -10.29
CA LEU A 328 -12.08 16.25 -9.12
C LEU A 328 -12.16 15.37 -7.85
N ILE A 329 -11.14 15.53 -7.01
CA ILE A 329 -10.99 14.83 -5.74
C ILE A 329 -11.39 15.81 -4.66
N LEU A 330 -12.33 15.43 -3.79
CA LEU A 330 -12.62 16.17 -2.57
C LEU A 330 -11.83 15.51 -1.44
N ASP A 331 -11.14 16.30 -0.63
CA ASP A 331 -10.36 15.78 0.48
C ASP A 331 -11.25 15.27 1.62
N ILE A 332 -10.63 14.50 2.51
CA ILE A 332 -11.21 14.12 3.80
C ILE A 332 -10.54 15.02 4.82
N ASP A 333 -11.32 15.89 5.45
CA ASP A 333 -10.83 16.81 6.47
C ASP A 333 -9.97 16.06 7.51
N LEU A 334 -8.83 16.64 7.88
CA LEU A 334 -7.79 16.07 8.77
C LEU A 334 -6.86 15.00 8.15
N ARG A 335 -6.97 14.67 6.86
CA ARG A 335 -6.02 13.78 6.15
C ARG A 335 -5.23 14.53 5.08
N TRP A 336 -4.05 15.02 5.47
CA TRP A 336 -3.16 15.83 4.63
C TRP A 336 -2.89 15.24 3.23
N ASN A 337 -2.74 13.90 3.11
CA ASN A 337 -2.55 13.23 1.81
C ASN A 337 -3.72 13.49 0.86
N SER A 338 -4.96 13.44 1.36
CA SER A 338 -6.15 13.69 0.54
C SER A 338 -6.26 15.16 0.13
N THR A 339 -5.84 16.08 1.01
CA THR A 339 -5.74 17.51 0.70
C THR A 339 -4.68 17.78 -0.36
N PHE A 340 -3.50 17.15 -0.25
CA PHE A 340 -2.47 17.20 -1.29
C PHE A 340 -3.01 16.75 -2.66
N TYR A 341 -3.66 15.58 -2.74
CA TYR A 341 -4.22 15.09 -4.00
C TYR A 341 -5.37 15.95 -4.54
N MET A 342 -6.17 16.56 -3.66
CA MET A 342 -7.20 17.53 -4.08
C MET A 342 -6.56 18.75 -4.74
N ILE A 343 -5.55 19.37 -4.11
CA ILE A 343 -4.89 20.56 -4.64
C ILE A 343 -4.15 20.23 -5.94
N GLU A 344 -3.40 19.12 -5.98
CA GLU A 344 -2.68 18.70 -7.19
C GLU A 344 -3.63 18.48 -8.37
N ARG A 345 -4.76 17.79 -8.13
CA ARG A 345 -5.79 17.58 -9.16
C ARG A 345 -6.50 18.88 -9.56
N PHE A 346 -6.71 19.79 -8.61
CA PHE A 346 -7.33 21.07 -8.86
C PHE A 346 -6.46 21.94 -9.78
N ILE A 347 -5.15 22.04 -9.49
CA ILE A 347 -4.19 22.77 -10.33
C ILE A 347 -4.11 22.15 -11.73
N GLU A 348 -4.05 20.81 -11.80
CA GLU A 348 -4.00 20.08 -13.08
C GLU A 348 -5.20 20.42 -13.98
N LEU A 349 -6.39 20.56 -13.40
CA LEU A 349 -7.63 20.83 -14.14
C LEU A 349 -8.00 22.31 -14.16
N TRP A 350 -7.15 23.21 -13.67
CA TRP A 350 -7.50 24.62 -13.46
C TRP A 350 -8.00 25.30 -14.74
N THR A 351 -7.39 25.04 -15.88
CA THR A 351 -7.80 25.63 -17.17
C THR A 351 -9.25 25.29 -17.52
N VAL A 352 -9.68 24.06 -17.26
CA VAL A 352 -11.07 23.64 -17.49
C VAL A 352 -11.99 24.18 -16.40
N ILE A 353 -11.56 24.13 -15.14
CA ILE A 353 -12.30 24.66 -13.99
C ILE A 353 -12.61 26.15 -14.20
N TYR A 354 -11.63 26.94 -14.61
CA TYR A 354 -11.77 28.38 -14.82
C TYR A 354 -12.90 28.70 -15.81
N VAL A 355 -12.96 27.98 -16.95
CA VAL A 355 -14.04 28.19 -17.93
C VAL A 355 -15.40 27.76 -17.37
N LEU A 356 -15.46 26.67 -16.60
CA LEU A 356 -16.71 26.25 -15.94
C LEU A 356 -17.21 27.32 -14.96
N LEU A 357 -16.32 27.96 -14.21
CA LEU A 357 -16.68 29.01 -13.27
C LEU A 357 -17.22 30.27 -13.97
N ILE A 358 -16.72 30.58 -15.17
CA ILE A 358 -17.25 31.68 -16.00
C ILE A 358 -18.65 31.35 -16.53
N ASN A 359 -18.85 30.14 -17.04
CA ASN A 359 -20.11 29.75 -17.69
C ASN A 359 -21.25 29.53 -16.69
N HIS A 360 -20.94 28.92 -15.56
CA HIS A 360 -21.89 28.61 -14.51
C HIS A 360 -21.73 29.66 -13.43
N LYS A 361 -22.36 30.84 -13.64
CA LYS A 361 -22.42 31.96 -12.68
C LYS A 361 -22.29 31.43 -11.26
N THR A 362 -21.11 31.62 -10.68
CA THR A 362 -20.87 31.08 -9.35
C THR A 362 -21.78 31.83 -8.38
N PRO A 363 -22.45 31.14 -7.42
CA PRO A 363 -22.87 31.79 -6.18
C PRO A 363 -21.68 32.52 -5.54
N ASP A 364 -21.85 33.24 -4.42
CA ASP A 364 -20.79 33.97 -3.67
C ASP A 364 -19.64 33.07 -3.11
N ILE A 365 -19.16 32.12 -3.90
CA ILE A 365 -18.09 31.18 -3.67
C ILE A 365 -16.79 31.94 -3.86
N LYS A 366 -15.97 31.95 -2.81
CA LYS A 366 -14.61 32.46 -2.88
C LYS A 366 -13.75 31.51 -3.72
N VAL A 367 -13.36 31.98 -4.90
CA VAL A 367 -12.45 31.28 -5.81
C VAL A 367 -11.01 31.72 -5.51
N PRO A 368 -10.00 30.83 -5.63
CA PRO A 368 -8.60 31.24 -5.54
C PRO A 368 -8.25 32.30 -6.60
N THR A 369 -7.52 33.34 -6.21
CA THR A 369 -6.93 34.32 -7.16
C THR A 369 -5.77 33.70 -7.94
N ASP A 370 -5.28 34.38 -8.99
CA ASP A 370 -4.10 33.92 -9.74
C ASP A 370 -2.84 33.80 -8.86
N ASP A 371 -2.66 34.73 -7.92
CA ASP A 371 -1.57 34.68 -6.94
C ASP A 371 -1.75 33.49 -5.99
N GLU A 372 -2.97 33.25 -5.48
CA GLU A 372 -3.25 32.09 -4.64
C GLU A 372 -3.08 30.77 -5.40
N LEU A 373 -3.37 30.74 -6.71
CA LEU A 373 -3.11 29.59 -7.55
C LEU A 373 -1.61 29.32 -7.71
N ASN A 374 -0.79 30.38 -7.91
CA ASN A 374 0.66 30.24 -7.93
C ASN A 374 1.19 29.78 -6.56
N MET A 375 0.60 30.26 -5.47
CA MET A 375 0.91 29.81 -4.11
C MET A 375 0.63 28.32 -3.93
N LEU A 376 -0.52 27.84 -4.41
CA LEU A 376 -0.88 26.42 -4.38
C LEU A 376 0.09 25.55 -5.18
N LYS A 377 0.62 26.04 -6.32
CA LYS A 377 1.66 25.34 -7.08
C LYS A 377 2.93 25.17 -6.25
N GLU A 378 3.40 26.23 -5.59
CA GLU A 378 4.57 26.14 -4.70
C GLU A 378 4.32 25.21 -3.50
N ILE A 379 3.12 25.25 -2.90
CA ILE A 379 2.71 24.35 -1.81
C ILE A 379 2.73 22.89 -2.26
N VAL A 380 2.21 22.56 -3.44
CA VAL A 380 2.22 21.18 -3.97
C VAL A 380 3.65 20.68 -4.15
N VAL A 381 4.56 21.53 -4.66
CA VAL A 381 5.98 21.18 -4.76
C VAL A 381 6.57 20.85 -3.38
N LEU A 382 6.23 21.62 -2.34
CA LEU A 382 6.71 21.37 -0.98
C LEU A 382 6.12 20.11 -0.32
N LEU A 383 4.87 19.77 -0.60
CA LEU A 383 4.22 18.59 -0.01
C LEU A 383 4.57 17.29 -0.74
N ARG A 384 5.00 17.36 -2.00
CA ARG A 384 5.29 16.19 -2.84
C ARG A 384 6.35 15.24 -2.27
N PRO A 385 7.50 15.69 -1.72
CA PRO A 385 8.47 14.79 -1.11
C PRO A 385 7.90 14.01 0.08
N LEU A 386 7.07 14.67 0.91
CA LEU A 386 6.37 14.00 2.01
C LEU A 386 5.40 12.94 1.47
N ALA A 387 4.63 13.27 0.42
CA ALA A 387 3.66 12.36 -0.18
C ALA A 387 4.35 11.12 -0.76
N PHE A 388 5.50 11.33 -1.40
CA PHE A 388 6.35 10.24 -1.89
C PHE A 388 6.83 9.33 -0.75
N MET A 389 7.39 9.89 0.32
CA MET A 389 7.84 9.11 1.48
C MET A 389 6.68 8.33 2.14
N ALA A 390 5.52 8.97 2.32
CA ALA A 390 4.34 8.31 2.88
C ALA A 390 3.88 7.13 2.02
N LYS A 391 3.93 7.27 0.69
CA LYS A 391 3.61 6.21 -0.26
C LYS A 391 4.61 5.06 -0.22
N GLU A 392 5.91 5.37 -0.24
CA GLU A 392 6.98 4.37 -0.18
C GLU A 392 6.91 3.52 1.09
N CYS A 393 6.42 4.07 2.21
CA CYS A 393 6.29 3.36 3.48
C CYS A 393 4.96 2.65 3.66
N SER A 394 4.01 2.84 2.75
CA SER A 394 2.72 2.14 2.75
C SER A 394 2.79 0.77 2.05
N ALA A 395 3.96 0.36 1.57
CA ALA A 395 4.16 -0.92 0.90
C ALA A 395 4.53 -2.03 1.90
N GLU A 396 3.86 -3.18 1.78
CA GLU A 396 3.98 -4.30 2.74
C GLU A 396 5.04 -5.35 2.35
N ASN A 397 5.44 -5.39 1.07
CA ASN A 397 6.21 -6.51 0.52
C ASN A 397 7.73 -6.28 0.42
N TYR A 398 8.27 -5.20 0.98
CA TYR A 398 9.72 -4.97 0.97
C TYR A 398 10.24 -4.24 2.21
N ILE A 399 11.54 -4.35 2.44
CA ILE A 399 12.25 -3.72 3.55
C ILE A 399 12.28 -2.21 3.36
N VAL A 400 11.59 -1.47 4.22
CA VAL A 400 11.50 0.00 4.18
C VAL A 400 12.60 0.64 5.04
N ILE A 401 13.01 0.00 6.14
CA ILE A 401 13.88 0.62 7.15
C ILE A 401 15.24 1.07 6.59
N SER A 402 15.81 0.33 5.62
CA SER A 402 17.07 0.70 4.97
C SER A 402 16.97 1.92 4.05
N LYS A 403 15.76 2.29 3.62
CA LYS A 403 15.51 3.47 2.77
C LYS A 403 15.31 4.73 3.59
N ILE A 404 15.09 4.64 4.90
CA ILE A 404 14.64 5.78 5.72
C ILE A 404 15.67 6.91 5.76
N ILE A 405 16.94 6.62 6.06
CA ILE A 405 18.02 7.63 6.05
C ILE A 405 18.16 8.25 4.64
N PRO A 406 18.28 7.46 3.56
CA PRO A 406 18.29 8.00 2.20
C PRO A 406 17.10 8.91 1.88
N LEU A 407 15.87 8.51 2.22
CA LEU A 407 14.65 9.27 1.93
C LEU A 407 14.65 10.62 2.63
N ILE A 408 14.98 10.66 3.93
CA ILE A 408 15.03 11.90 4.70
C ILE A 408 16.12 12.82 4.16
N ASN A 409 17.33 12.30 3.92
CA ASN A 409 18.44 13.13 3.46
C ASN A 409 18.22 13.65 2.03
N CYS A 410 17.61 12.84 1.14
CA CYS A 410 17.20 13.32 -0.18
C CYS A 410 16.13 14.41 -0.10
N ALA A 411 15.11 14.23 0.75
CA ALA A 411 14.07 15.25 0.94
C ALA A 411 14.66 16.56 1.48
N LEU A 412 15.58 16.50 2.47
CA LEU A 412 16.26 17.69 2.99
C LEU A 412 17.10 18.40 1.92
N ILE A 413 17.78 17.66 1.04
CA ILE A 413 18.52 18.23 -0.09
C ILE A 413 17.56 18.89 -1.08
N GLU A 414 16.44 18.25 -1.39
CA GLU A 414 15.41 18.80 -2.28
C GLU A 414 14.86 20.11 -1.72
N TYR A 415 14.44 20.13 -0.45
CA TYR A 415 13.96 21.35 0.20
C TYR A 415 14.99 22.47 0.19
N LYS A 416 16.28 22.17 0.42
CA LYS A 416 17.34 23.19 0.36
C LYS A 416 17.48 23.80 -1.04
N LYS A 417 17.28 23.01 -2.10
CA LYS A 417 17.35 23.47 -3.50
C LYS A 417 16.11 24.22 -3.96
N THR A 418 14.93 23.86 -3.46
CA THR A 418 13.67 24.48 -3.89
C THR A 418 13.59 25.92 -3.38
N THR A 419 13.52 26.88 -4.29
CA THR A 419 13.25 28.29 -3.99
C THR A 419 11.75 28.57 -3.97
N GLN A 420 11.32 29.43 -3.06
CA GLN A 420 9.93 29.88 -2.93
C GLN A 420 9.90 31.38 -3.16
N MET A 421 8.87 31.85 -3.86
CA MET A 421 8.69 33.28 -4.11
C MET A 421 7.65 33.87 -3.18
N MET A 422 6.70 33.05 -2.73
CA MET A 422 5.55 33.51 -1.95
C MET A 422 5.74 33.33 -0.44
N GLU A 423 5.36 34.34 0.35
CA GLU A 423 5.55 34.37 1.80
C GLU A 423 5.02 33.12 2.52
N LEU A 424 3.77 32.74 2.22
CA LEU A 424 3.15 31.58 2.85
C LEU A 424 3.89 30.27 2.55
N SER A 425 4.38 30.11 1.33
CA SER A 425 5.13 28.92 0.92
C SER A 425 6.52 28.86 1.58
N MET A 426 7.17 30.02 1.79
CA MET A 426 8.39 30.13 2.59
C MET A 426 8.14 29.69 4.04
N LYS A 427 7.07 30.20 4.68
CA LYS A 427 6.65 29.80 6.04
C LYS A 427 6.34 28.31 6.14
N LEU A 428 5.67 27.73 5.14
CA LEU A 428 5.39 26.29 5.08
C LEU A 428 6.68 25.48 5.00
N LYS A 429 7.62 25.85 4.13
CA LYS A 429 8.92 25.18 4.01
C LYS A 429 9.70 25.21 5.32
N GLU A 430 9.79 26.36 5.98
CA GLU A 430 10.47 26.49 7.27
C GLU A 430 9.85 25.56 8.31
N THR A 431 8.52 25.49 8.35
CA THR A 431 7.81 24.61 9.28
C THR A 431 8.06 23.14 8.98
N ILE A 432 8.06 22.73 7.69
CA ILE A 432 8.41 21.38 7.26
C ILE A 432 9.84 21.03 7.68
N LEU A 433 10.80 21.90 7.41
CA LEU A 433 12.21 21.68 7.78
C LEU A 433 12.38 21.57 9.29
N LYS A 434 11.68 22.40 10.08
CA LYS A 434 11.69 22.34 11.55
C LYS A 434 11.11 21.02 12.08
N GLU A 435 9.98 20.55 11.54
CA GLU A 435 9.37 19.27 11.92
C GLU A 435 10.22 18.06 11.49
N LEU A 436 10.84 18.10 10.31
CA LEU A 436 11.79 17.06 9.89
C LEU A 436 13.02 17.02 10.79
N GLN A 437 13.59 18.18 11.11
CA GLN A 437 14.78 18.28 11.96
C GLN A 437 14.48 17.81 13.39
N SER A 438 13.35 18.20 13.97
CA SER A 438 12.99 17.81 15.34
C SER A 438 12.76 16.31 15.49
N ARG A 439 12.26 15.65 14.44
CA ARG A 439 11.89 14.21 14.48
C ARG A 439 12.97 13.29 13.93
N PHE A 440 13.77 13.75 12.98
CA PHE A 440 14.76 12.94 12.28
C PHE A 440 16.18 13.52 12.30
N GLY A 441 16.43 14.64 12.97
CA GLY A 441 17.76 15.27 12.99
C GLY A 441 18.87 14.40 13.59
N GLN A 442 18.51 13.38 14.39
CA GLN A 442 19.44 12.41 14.99
C GLN A 442 19.23 10.99 14.43
N ILE A 443 18.58 10.85 13.28
CA ILE A 443 18.21 9.53 12.73
C ILE A 443 19.44 8.66 12.43
N GLU A 444 20.56 9.27 12.02
CA GLU A 444 21.82 8.57 11.75
C GLU A 444 22.48 8.02 13.03
N PHE A 445 22.14 8.54 14.21
CA PHE A 445 22.61 8.00 15.48
C PHE A 445 21.76 6.83 15.97
N SER A 446 20.63 6.55 15.33
CA SER A 446 19.84 5.37 15.63
C SER A 446 20.49 4.13 15.03
N HIS A 447 20.98 3.26 15.91
CA HIS A 447 21.65 2.02 15.54
C HIS A 447 20.83 1.18 14.53
N SER A 448 19.52 1.04 14.75
CA SER A 448 18.63 0.26 13.88
C SER A 448 18.51 0.83 12.46
N PHE A 449 18.35 2.16 12.32
CA PHE A 449 18.26 2.80 10.99
C PHE A 449 19.61 2.77 10.28
N SER A 450 20.70 3.01 11.01
CA SER A 450 22.04 3.08 10.45
C SER A 450 22.55 1.73 9.98
N ILE A 451 22.45 0.68 10.81
CA ILE A 451 22.81 -0.68 10.39
C ILE A 451 21.96 -1.13 9.20
N ALA A 452 20.64 -0.92 9.25
CA ALA A 452 19.78 -1.31 8.15
C ALA A 452 20.15 -0.62 6.83
N THR A 453 20.53 0.66 6.88
CA THR A 453 20.97 1.43 5.70
C THR A 453 22.32 0.93 5.18
N ILE A 454 23.28 0.65 6.07
CA ILE A 454 24.62 0.16 5.72
C ILE A 454 24.55 -1.23 5.07
N LEU A 455 23.70 -2.12 5.59
CA LEU A 455 23.51 -3.47 5.07
C LEU A 455 22.82 -3.50 3.69
N ASP A 456 22.19 -2.40 3.27
CA ASP A 456 21.57 -2.31 1.95
C ASP A 456 22.63 -1.96 0.89
N PRO A 457 22.92 -2.87 -0.06
CA PRO A 457 24.00 -2.69 -1.02
C PRO A 457 23.78 -1.50 -1.97
N ARG A 458 22.54 -0.99 -2.07
CA ARG A 458 22.21 0.20 -2.88
C ARG A 458 22.65 1.50 -2.22
N PHE A 459 22.73 1.53 -0.89
CA PHE A 459 22.96 2.76 -0.13
C PHE A 459 24.29 2.73 0.60
N LYS A 460 24.58 1.64 1.35
CA LYS A 460 25.77 1.53 2.20
C LYS A 460 25.96 2.80 3.06
N ILE A 461 27.04 3.54 2.81
CA ILE A 461 27.40 4.77 3.54
C ILE A 461 27.05 6.06 2.77
N ILE A 462 26.54 5.96 1.54
CA ILE A 462 26.42 7.09 0.58
C ILE A 462 25.59 8.24 1.16
N HIS A 463 24.55 7.92 1.92
CA HIS A 463 23.59 8.91 2.41
C HIS A 463 23.89 9.40 3.84
N PHE A 464 24.97 9.00 4.49
CA PHE A 464 25.34 9.53 5.81
C PHE A 464 25.92 10.93 5.69
N GLN A 465 25.42 11.86 6.50
CA GLN A 465 25.93 13.24 6.58
C GLN A 465 26.80 13.47 7.81
N ASN A 466 26.64 12.68 8.87
CA ASN A 466 27.39 12.80 10.11
C ASN A 466 28.46 11.70 10.22
N THR A 467 29.73 12.11 10.21
CA THR A 467 30.88 11.21 10.29
C THR A 467 30.97 10.45 11.61
N GLN A 468 30.58 11.08 12.73
CA GLN A 468 30.54 10.43 14.04
C GLN A 468 29.45 9.37 14.10
N ALA A 469 28.26 9.67 13.56
CA ALA A 469 27.16 8.71 13.50
C ALA A 469 27.52 7.49 12.66
N LEU A 470 28.20 7.71 11.52
CA LEU A 470 28.71 6.63 10.67
C LEU A 470 29.76 5.78 11.41
N ALA A 471 30.72 6.42 12.09
CA ALA A 471 31.73 5.71 12.87
C ALA A 471 31.08 4.82 13.95
N ASN A 472 30.12 5.36 14.72
CA ASN A 472 29.37 4.63 15.75
C ASN A 472 28.51 3.48 15.20
N ALA A 473 28.18 3.48 13.91
CA ALA A 473 27.40 2.42 13.29
C ALA A 473 28.28 1.29 12.73
N MET A 474 29.55 1.57 12.45
CA MET A 474 30.52 0.63 11.89
C MET A 474 31.35 -0.10 12.95
N TYR A 475 31.54 0.51 14.12
CA TYR A 475 32.31 0.02 15.26
C TYR A 475 31.44 0.01 16.51
#